data_AF-A0A9P4Q0D4-F1
#
_entry.id   AF-A0A9P4Q0D4-F1
#
_cell.length_a   1.000
_cell.length_b   1.000
_cell.length_c   1.000
_cell.angle_alpha   90.00
_cell.angle_beta   90.00
_cell.angle_gamma   90.00
#
_symmetry.space_group_name_H-M   'P 1'
#
loop_
_entity.id
_entity.type
_entity.pdbx_description
1 polymer ?
#
loop_
_entity_poly.entity_id
_entity_poly.type
_entity_poly.pdbx_seq_one_letter_code
_entity_poly.pdbx_strand_id
1 'polypeptide(L)' 'HCVKMLRNAIMCAGDVSVITHNWQKGYEVPIANFKSIHARQKWNRIEDWRSAH' A
#
# COMPACT_ATOMS: atom_id res chain seq x y z
N HIS A 1 24.97 -4.85 7.46
CA HIS A 1 24.33 -5.21 6.18
C HIS A 1 22.94 -5.84 6.38
N CYS A 2 22.76 -6.75 7.35
CA CYS A 2 21.46 -7.39 7.65
C CYS A 2 20.33 -6.39 7.97
N VAL A 3 20.61 -5.36 8.76
CA VAL A 3 19.62 -4.33 9.13
C VAL A 3 19.08 -3.60 7.88
N LYS A 4 19.91 -3.39 6.86
CA LYS A 4 19.47 -2.78 5.59
C LYS A 4 18.54 -3.71 4.82
N MET A 5 18.79 -5.02 4.84
CA MET A 5 17.92 -6.02 4.21
C MET A 5 16.58 -6.13 4.94
N LEU A 6 16.60 -6.22 6.28
CA LEU A 6 15.41 -6.22 7.13
C LEU A 6 14.56 -4.97 6.91
N ARG A 7 15.20 -3.79 6.93
CA ARG A 7 14.53 -2.52 6.63
C ARG A 7 13.89 -2.55 5.25
N ASN A 8 14.60 -3.02 4.23
CA ASN A 8 14.07 -3.07 2.86
C ASN A 8 12.89 -4.06 2.74
N ALA A 9 12.95 -5.20 3.43
CA ALA A 9 11.86 -6.17 3.49
C ALA A 9 10.61 -5.57 4.17
N ILE A 10 10.78 -4.94 5.34
CA ILE A 10 9.68 -4.29 6.06
C ILE A 10 9.09 -3.12 5.25
N MET A 11 9.90 -2.33 4.57
CA MET A 11 9.37 -1.24 3.73
C MET A 11 8.66 -1.72 2.46
N CYS A 12 9.06 -2.87 1.90
CA CYS A 12 8.35 -3.47 0.76
C CYS A 12 7.06 -4.18 1.19
N ALA A 13 7.05 -4.79 2.38
CA ALA A 13 5.89 -5.46 2.96
C ALA A 13 5.00 -4.55 3.80
N GLY A 14 5.45 -3.32 4.08
CA GLY A 14 4.73 -2.30 4.84
C GLY A 14 3.56 -1.80 4.03
N ASP A 15 2.45 -2.51 4.15
CA ASP A 15 1.23 -2.25 3.40
C ASP A 15 0.53 -1.02 4.00
N VAL A 16 0.71 0.15 3.38
CA VAL A 16 -0.08 1.37 3.63
C VAL A 16 -1.23 1.52 2.64
N SER A 17 -1.54 0.44 1.93
CA SER A 17 -2.50 0.44 0.84
C SER A 17 -3.93 0.55 1.34
N VAL A 18 -4.65 1.57 0.91
CA VAL A 18 -6.09 1.68 1.15
C VAL A 18 -6.81 0.68 0.24
N ILE A 19 -7.57 -0.25 0.85
CA ILE A 19 -8.44 -1.17 0.12
C ILE A 19 -9.65 -0.37 -0.37
N THR A 20 -9.63 -0.02 -1.65
CA THR A 20 -10.76 0.67 -2.29
C THR A 20 -11.85 -0.32 -2.64
N HIS A 21 -13.10 0.06 -2.42
CA HIS A 21 -14.27 -0.74 -2.76
C HIS A 21 -14.90 -0.12 -4.00
N ASN A 22 -14.90 -0.85 -5.12
CA ASN A 22 -15.41 -0.33 -6.38
C ASN A 22 -16.80 -0.91 -6.66
N TRP A 23 -17.76 -0.01 -6.87
CA TRP A 23 -19.09 -0.35 -7.36
C TRP A 23 -19.01 -0.61 -8.87
N GLN A 24 -19.13 -1.87 -9.27
CA GLN A 24 -19.18 -2.25 -10.69
C GLN A 24 -20.63 -2.36 -11.16
N LYS A 25 -20.90 -1.91 -12.40
CA LYS A 25 -22.24 -1.96 -13.00
C LYS A 25 -22.69 -3.43 -13.10
N GLY A 26 -23.75 -3.79 -12.37
CA GLY A 26 -24.29 -5.15 -12.30
C GLY A 26 -24.09 -5.88 -10.96
N TYR A 27 -23.42 -5.26 -9.98
CA TYR A 27 -23.28 -5.80 -8.63
C TYR A 27 -24.00 -4.91 -7.60
N GLU A 28 -24.83 -5.54 -6.75
CA GLU A 28 -25.56 -4.88 -5.66
C GLU A 28 -24.70 -4.58 -4.42
N VAL A 29 -23.47 -5.08 -4.38
CA VAL A 29 -22.49 -4.82 -3.32
C VAL A 29 -21.15 -4.40 -3.92
N PRO A 30 -20.37 -3.55 -3.23
CA PRO A 30 -19.10 -3.11 -3.76
C PRO A 30 -18.05 -4.21 -3.59
N ILE A 31 -17.27 -4.45 -4.65
CA ILE A 31 -16.22 -5.46 -4.62
C ILE A 31 -14.92 -4.80 -4.16
N ALA A 32 -14.28 -5.40 -3.16
CA ALA A 32 -12.99 -4.97 -2.66
C ALA A 32 -11.91 -5.11 -3.75
N ASN A 33 -11.20 -4.02 -4.04
CA ASN A 33 -10.09 -3.99 -4.97
C ASN A 33 -8.78 -4.24 -4.22
N PHE A 34 -8.26 -5.47 -4.35
CA PHE A 34 -7.02 -5.90 -3.72
C PHE A 34 -5.76 -5.64 -4.55
N LYS A 35 -5.85 -4.92 -5.69
CA LYS A 35 -4.67 -4.61 -6.53
C LYS A 35 -3.56 -3.89 -5.79
N SER A 36 -3.88 -3.22 -4.69
CA SER A 36 -2.93 -2.45 -3.90
C SER A 36 -2.17 -3.30 -2.88
N ILE A 37 -2.68 -4.48 -2.50
CA ILE A 37 -2.07 -5.34 -1.47
C ILE A 37 -0.70 -5.84 -1.96
N HIS A 38 0.31 -5.73 -1.10
CA HIS A 38 1.70 -6.13 -1.37
C HIS A 38 2.34 -5.47 -2.61
N ALA A 39 1.77 -4.40 -3.13
CA ALA A 39 2.43 -3.59 -4.15
C ALA A 39 3.61 -2.86 -3.50
N ARG A 40 4.79 -2.90 -4.14
CA ARG A 40 5.97 -2.16 -3.67
C ARG A 40 5.64 -0.67 -3.58
N GLN A 41 5.49 -0.17 -2.36
CA GLN A 41 5.18 1.23 -2.13
C GLN A 41 6.41 2.12 -2.39
N LYS A 42 6.18 3.32 -2.92
CA LYS A 42 7.24 4.31 -3.12
C LYS A 42 7.55 4.97 -1.78
N TRP A 43 8.48 4.40 -1.00
CA TRP A 43 8.84 4.88 0.35
C TRP A 43 9.09 6.39 0.43
N ASN A 44 9.76 6.97 -0.57
CA ASN A 44 10.02 8.42 -0.60
C ASN A 44 8.73 9.24 -0.50
N ARG A 45 7.64 8.82 -1.16
CA ARG A 45 6.35 9.53 -1.08
C ARG A 45 5.69 9.42 0.29
N ILE A 46 5.93 8.31 1.00
CA ILE A 46 5.43 8.11 2.37
C ILE A 46 6.18 9.04 3.32
N GLU A 47 7.50 9.15 3.16
CA GLU A 47 8.34 10.05 3.95
C GLU A 47 8.00 11.52 3.69
N ASP A 48 7.78 11.89 2.41
CA ASP A 48 7.32 13.23 2.04
C ASP A 48 5.96 13.55 2.71
N TRP A 49 5.01 12.62 2.70
CA TRP A 49 3.73 12.79 3.39
C TRP A 49 3.90 12.93 4.91
N ARG A 50 4.74 12.08 5.55
CA ARG A 50 5.04 12.07 6.99
C ARG A 50 5.78 13.34 7.46
N SER A 51 6.49 14.02 6.57
CA SER A 51 7.17 15.27 6.90
C SER A 51 6.29 16.51 6.70
N ALA A 52 5.27 16.41 5.84
CA ALA A 52 4.33 17.48 5.55
C ALA A 52 3.12 17.53 6.51
N HIS A 53 2.83 16.45 7.24
CA HIS A 53 1.74 16.33 8.22
C HIS A 53 2.28 15.75 9.53
#